data_AF-A0A2D9UH84-F1
#
_entry.id   AF-A0A2D9UH84-F1
#
_cell.length_a   1.000
_cell.length_b   1.000
_cell.length_c   1.000
_cell.angle_alpha   90.00
_cell.angle_beta   90.00
_cell.angle_gamma   90.00
#
_symmetry.space_group_name_H-M   'P 1'
#
loop_
_entity.id
_entity.type
_entity.pdbx_description
1 polymer ?
#
loop_
_entity_poly.entity_id
_entity_poly.type
_entity_poly.pdbx_seq_one_letter_code
_entity_poly.pdbx_strand_id
1 'polypeptide(L)'
;MKKLFFLCAFLFVSIEIQAQLYIVHTYAEGLDTNGDGLVDDAQYHMTTISPDGSISTIEIPDFNSSELIGSSATPEEMGEHLQVVNNELNVIINQGYKLVSANTLQSNLGLVYNTYYLAVP
;
A
#
# COMPACT_ATOMS: atom_id res chain seq x y z
N MET A 1 -30.06 37.04 -14.77
CA MET A 1 -28.97 36.92 -13.77
C MET A 1 -28.96 35.58 -13.01
N LYS A 2 -30.12 34.98 -12.66
CA LYS A 2 -30.15 33.69 -11.91
C LYS A 2 -29.51 32.49 -12.62
N LYS A 3 -29.54 32.44 -13.96
CA LYS A 3 -28.99 31.33 -14.76
C LYS A 3 -27.45 31.30 -14.79
N LEU A 4 -26.81 32.46 -14.67
CA LEU A 4 -25.34 32.57 -14.66
C LEU A 4 -24.77 32.08 -13.32
N PHE A 5 -25.47 32.36 -12.21
CA PHE A 5 -25.08 31.89 -10.89
C PHE A 5 -25.12 30.35 -10.79
N PHE A 6 -26.12 29.72 -11.41
CA PHE A 6 -26.21 28.26 -11.48
C PHE A 6 -25.08 27.60 -12.29
N LEU A 7 -24.68 28.24 -13.39
CA LEU A 7 -23.58 27.76 -14.22
C LEU A 7 -22.23 27.88 -13.49
N CYS A 8 -21.99 28.99 -12.79
CA CYS A 8 -20.80 29.17 -11.96
C CYS A 8 -20.77 28.17 -10.79
N ALA A 9 -21.91 27.92 -10.12
CA ALA A 9 -21.97 26.91 -9.06
C ALA A 9 -21.64 25.50 -9.58
N PHE A 10 -22.14 25.12 -10.76
CA PHE A 10 -21.78 23.85 -11.39
C PHE A 10 -20.30 23.78 -11.78
N LEU A 11 -19.73 24.87 -12.29
CA LEU A 11 -18.30 24.97 -12.62
C LEU A 11 -17.41 24.85 -11.37
N PHE A 12 -17.77 25.51 -10.27
CA PHE A 12 -17.04 25.38 -9.00
C PHE A 12 -17.13 23.96 -8.44
N VAL A 13 -18.31 23.32 -8.48
CA VAL A 13 -18.48 21.92 -8.04
C VAL A 13 -17.75 20.93 -8.95
N SER A 14 -17.61 21.23 -10.24
CA SER A 14 -16.89 20.35 -11.18
C SER A 14 -15.38 20.53 -11.20
N ILE A 15 -14.85 21.64 -10.67
CA ILE A 15 -13.40 21.85 -10.51
C ILE A 15 -12.84 21.10 -9.30
N GLU A 16 -13.66 20.79 -8.29
CA GLU A 16 -13.24 20.03 -7.09
C GLU A 16 -13.26 18.52 -7.24
N ILE A 17 -13.53 17.97 -8.43
CA ILE A 17 -13.30 16.54 -8.70
C ILE A 17 -11.79 16.34 -8.91
N GLN A 18 -11.00 16.63 -7.88
CA GLN A 18 -9.68 16.05 -7.75
C GLN A 18 -9.91 14.54 -7.64
N ALA A 19 -9.25 13.76 -8.50
CA ALA A 19 -9.30 12.31 -8.38
C ALA A 19 -8.87 11.94 -6.96
N GLN A 20 -9.82 11.42 -6.18
CA GLN A 20 -9.55 10.98 -4.82
C GLN A 20 -8.76 9.67 -4.94
N LEU A 21 -7.44 9.78 -5.01
CA LEU A 21 -6.52 8.66 -5.15
C LEU A 21 -5.93 8.32 -3.78
N TYR A 22 -6.06 7.06 -3.41
CA TYR A 22 -5.41 6.43 -2.28
C TYR A 22 -4.30 5.52 -2.81
N ILE A 23 -3.13 5.56 -2.21
CA ILE A 23 -2.00 4.68 -2.58
C ILE A 23 -1.59 3.91 -1.34
N VAL A 24 -1.53 2.58 -1.45
CA VAL A 24 -0.96 1.72 -0.41
C VAL A 24 0.26 1.05 -1.00
N HIS A 25 1.42 1.27 -0.41
CA HIS A 25 2.69 0.71 -0.85
C HIS A 25 3.26 -0.16 0.27
N THR A 26 3.51 -1.43 -0.02
CA THR A 26 4.21 -2.34 0.88
C THR A 26 5.60 -2.61 0.35
N TYR A 27 6.57 -2.55 1.25
CA TYR A 27 7.96 -2.81 0.94
C TYR A 27 8.64 -3.54 2.08
N ALA A 28 9.71 -4.23 1.74
CA ALA A 28 10.63 -4.81 2.70
C ALA A 28 11.99 -4.13 2.54
N GLU A 29 12.67 -3.94 3.65
CA GLU A 29 14.07 -3.56 3.71
C GLU A 29 14.83 -4.67 4.41
N GLY A 30 16.00 -5.05 3.90
CA GLY A 30 16.76 -6.10 4.54
C GLY A 30 18.17 -6.24 4.04
N LEU A 31 18.93 -7.05 4.75
CA LEU A 31 20.38 -7.20 4.57
C LEU A 31 20.73 -8.61 4.10
N ASP A 32 21.50 -8.68 3.02
CA ASP A 32 22.23 -9.89 2.61
C ASP A 32 23.55 -9.92 3.39
N THR A 33 23.60 -10.72 4.45
CA THR A 33 24.76 -10.87 5.34
C THR A 33 25.73 -11.95 4.87
N ASN A 34 25.26 -12.91 4.08
CA ASN A 34 26.03 -14.09 3.68
C ASN A 34 26.59 -14.00 2.23
N GLY A 35 26.10 -13.04 1.44
CA GLY A 35 26.55 -12.74 0.07
C GLY A 35 25.99 -13.65 -1.02
N ASP A 36 24.90 -14.37 -0.76
CA ASP A 36 24.24 -15.26 -1.71
C ASP A 36 23.29 -14.54 -2.68
N GLY A 37 23.10 -13.23 -2.49
CA GLY A 37 22.20 -12.41 -3.30
C GLY A 37 20.75 -12.48 -2.86
N LEU A 38 20.45 -13.02 -1.68
CA LEU A 38 19.14 -13.02 -1.04
C LEU A 38 19.23 -12.28 0.31
N VAL A 39 18.11 -11.69 0.72
CA VAL A 39 18.04 -11.03 2.03
C VAL A 39 17.90 -12.06 3.15
N ASP A 40 18.81 -12.04 4.13
CA ASP A 40 18.76 -12.92 5.29
C ASP A 40 17.75 -12.44 6.35
N ASP A 41 17.72 -11.13 6.63
CA ASP A 41 16.75 -10.50 7.54
C ASP A 41 16.00 -9.32 6.88
N ALA A 42 14.67 -9.26 6.98
CA ALA A 42 13.85 -8.27 6.30
C ALA A 42 12.79 -7.63 7.21
N GLN A 43 12.85 -6.31 7.41
CA GLN A 43 11.78 -5.56 8.06
C GLN A 43 10.76 -5.12 7.00
N TYR A 44 9.48 -5.44 7.24
CA TYR A 44 8.39 -5.05 6.35
C TYR A 44 7.73 -3.75 6.82
N HIS A 45 7.38 -2.92 5.85
CA HIS A 45 6.75 -1.62 6.02
C HIS A 45 5.56 -1.47 5.07
N MET A 46 4.56 -0.72 5.53
CA MET A 46 3.42 -0.29 4.73
C MET A 46 3.29 1.23 4.80
N THR A 47 3.35 1.88 3.64
CA THR A 47 3.12 3.31 3.49
C THR A 47 1.78 3.54 2.81
N THR A 48 0.98 4.40 3.41
CA THR A 48 -0.32 4.82 2.91
C THR A 48 -0.27 6.30 2.57
N ILE A 49 -0.70 6.66 1.35
CA ILE A 49 -0.83 8.05 0.89
C ILE A 49 -2.31 8.30 0.63
N SER A 50 -2.89 9.19 1.43
CA SER A 50 -4.30 9.60 1.35
C SER A 50 -4.51 10.69 0.27
N PRO A 51 -5.74 10.86 -0.24
CA PRO A 51 -6.04 11.86 -1.26
C PRO A 51 -5.82 13.32 -0.84
N ASP A 52 -5.81 13.59 0.47
CA ASP A 52 -5.44 14.89 1.03
C ASP A 52 -3.90 15.12 1.05
N GLY A 53 -3.13 14.12 0.61
CA GLY A 53 -1.67 14.11 0.61
C GLY A 53 -1.05 13.64 1.93
N SER A 54 -1.85 13.23 2.92
CA SER A 54 -1.34 12.70 4.17
C SER A 54 -0.62 11.38 3.96
N ILE A 55 0.59 11.26 4.51
CA ILE A 55 1.42 10.06 4.44
C ILE A 55 1.47 9.41 5.83
N SER A 56 1.10 8.13 5.89
CA SER A 56 1.24 7.28 7.07
C SER A 56 2.18 6.13 6.73
N THR A 57 3.08 5.77 7.63
CA THR A 57 3.93 4.57 7.48
C THR A 57 3.87 3.77 8.75
N ILE A 58 3.63 2.47 8.60
CA ILE A 58 3.51 1.52 9.70
C ILE A 58 4.56 0.43 9.47
N GLU A 59 5.38 0.17 10.48
CA GLU A 59 6.22 -1.02 10.54
C GLU A 59 5.31 -2.22 10.85
N ILE A 60 5.43 -3.28 10.06
CA ILE A 60 4.66 -4.50 10.28
C ILE A 60 5.45 -5.34 11.28
N PRO A 61 4.97 -5.53 12.53
CA PRO A 61 5.70 -6.30 13.53
C PRO A 61 5.83 -7.78 13.12
N ASP A 62 6.89 -8.45 13.58
CA ASP A 62 7.11 -9.90 13.48
C ASP A 62 7.46 -10.49 12.10
N PHE A 63 8.33 -9.82 11.35
CA PHE A 63 9.09 -10.50 10.30
C PHE A 63 10.59 -10.50 10.64
N ASN A 64 11.00 -11.24 11.68
CA ASN A 64 12.41 -11.62 11.79
C ASN A 64 12.63 -12.75 10.79
N SER A 65 13.22 -12.49 9.63
CA SER A 65 13.44 -13.52 8.60
C SER A 65 14.61 -14.46 8.89
N SER A 66 15.13 -14.43 10.12
CA SER A 66 15.99 -15.47 10.70
C SER A 66 15.49 -16.91 10.49
N GLU A 67 14.19 -17.13 10.22
CA GLU A 67 13.64 -18.46 9.94
C GLU A 67 13.18 -18.66 8.47
N LEU A 68 13.27 -17.65 7.61
CA LEU A 68 12.62 -17.65 6.29
C LEU A 68 13.52 -18.10 5.13
N ILE A 69 14.82 -18.26 5.34
CA ILE A 69 15.72 -18.84 4.34
C ILE A 69 16.41 -20.07 4.92
N GLY A 70 15.69 -21.18 4.96
CA GLY A 70 16.26 -22.50 5.29
C GLY A 70 15.28 -23.53 5.82
N SER A 71 14.19 -23.12 6.48
CA SER A 71 13.15 -24.04 6.94
C SER A 71 11.79 -23.37 6.93
N SER A 72 10.90 -23.86 6.06
CA SER A 72 9.44 -23.73 6.16
C SER A 72 8.93 -22.64 7.11
N ALA A 73 8.94 -21.38 6.65
CA ALA A 73 8.09 -20.35 7.24
C ALA A 73 6.69 -20.95 7.40
N THR A 74 6.19 -21.00 8.63
CA THR A 74 4.89 -21.62 8.85
C THR A 74 3.83 -20.76 8.16
N PRO A 75 2.78 -21.33 7.54
CA PRO A 75 1.72 -20.55 6.91
C PRO A 75 1.05 -19.51 7.82
N GLU A 76 1.26 -19.62 9.13
CA GLU A 76 0.74 -18.71 10.16
C GLU A 76 1.46 -17.35 10.16
N GLU A 77 2.79 -17.31 10.01
CA GLU A 77 3.59 -16.07 10.05
C GLU A 77 3.42 -15.22 8.77
N MET A 78 3.32 -15.88 7.62
CA MET A 78 2.98 -15.21 6.36
C MET A 78 1.51 -14.72 6.34
N GLY A 79 0.68 -15.26 7.23
CA GLY A 79 -0.70 -14.86 7.43
C GLY A 79 -0.84 -13.47 8.09
N GLU A 80 0.04 -13.11 9.02
CA GLU A 80 -0.07 -11.85 9.77
C GLU A 80 0.25 -10.62 8.91
N HIS A 81 1.29 -10.69 8.06
CA HIS A 81 1.60 -9.62 7.09
C HIS A 81 0.41 -9.36 6.14
N LEU A 82 -0.12 -10.42 5.54
CA LEU A 82 -1.26 -10.34 4.65
C LEU A 82 -2.50 -9.83 5.39
N GLN A 83 -2.65 -10.15 6.68
CA GLN A 83 -3.75 -9.66 7.50
C GLN A 83 -3.67 -8.15 7.73
N VAL A 84 -2.51 -7.59 8.05
CA VAL A 84 -2.35 -6.12 8.25
C VAL A 84 -2.66 -5.37 6.96
N VAL A 85 -2.07 -5.79 5.84
CA VAL A 85 -2.31 -5.16 4.53
C VAL A 85 -3.77 -5.29 4.12
N ASN A 86 -4.37 -6.47 4.28
CA ASN A 86 -5.78 -6.70 3.96
C ASN A 86 -6.72 -5.88 4.84
N ASN A 87 -6.42 -5.72 6.13
CA ASN A 87 -7.21 -4.88 7.04
C ASN A 87 -7.19 -3.41 6.58
N GLU A 88 -6.03 -2.88 6.25
CA GLU A 88 -5.90 -1.50 5.76
C GLU A 88 -6.65 -1.30 4.44
N LEU A 89 -6.47 -2.22 3.48
CA LEU A 89 -7.21 -2.18 2.21
C LEU A 89 -8.72 -2.24 2.44
N ASN A 90 -9.20 -3.07 3.38
CA ASN A 90 -10.62 -3.14 3.71
C ASN A 90 -11.13 -1.84 4.34
N VAL A 91 -10.35 -1.18 5.20
CA VAL A 91 -10.70 0.15 5.75
C VAL A 91 -10.89 1.15 4.62
N ILE A 92 -9.98 1.19 3.65
CA ILE A 92 -10.03 2.12 2.51
C ILE A 92 -11.20 1.78 1.58
N ILE A 93 -11.42 0.50 1.28
CA ILE A 93 -12.54 0.05 0.44
C ILE A 93 -13.89 0.39 1.10
N ASN A 94 -14.00 0.24 2.42
CA ASN A 94 -15.20 0.61 3.17
C ASN A 94 -15.48 2.13 3.18
N GLN A 95 -14.48 2.96 2.86
CA GLN A 95 -14.66 4.40 2.63
C GLN A 95 -15.20 4.72 1.23
N GLY A 96 -15.41 3.71 0.36
CA GLY A 96 -15.98 3.87 -0.98
C GLY A 96 -14.95 3.84 -2.11
N TYR A 97 -13.67 3.64 -1.80
CA TYR A 97 -12.62 3.49 -2.79
C TYR A 97 -12.67 2.10 -3.43
N LYS A 98 -12.26 2.01 -4.69
CA LYS A 98 -12.11 0.76 -5.42
C LYS A 98 -10.69 0.62 -5.92
N LEU A 99 -10.17 -0.61 -5.92
CA LEU A 99 -8.89 -0.91 -6.53
C LEU A 99 -8.95 -0.60 -8.03
N VAL A 100 -8.09 0.30 -8.48
CA VAL A 100 -7.92 0.70 -9.88
C VAL A 100 -6.81 -0.12 -10.53
N SER A 101 -5.70 -0.28 -9.82
CA SER A 101 -4.52 -1.00 -10.31
C SER A 101 -3.69 -1.50 -9.14
N ALA A 102 -2.96 -2.59 -9.36
CA ALA A 102 -1.96 -3.09 -8.45
C ALA A 102 -0.68 -3.41 -9.24
N ASN A 103 0.46 -3.00 -8.71
CA ASN A 103 1.78 -3.28 -9.27
C ASN A 103 2.61 -4.06 -8.26
N THR A 104 3.31 -5.08 -8.74
CA THR A 104 4.27 -5.84 -7.96
C THR A 104 5.65 -5.70 -8.60
N LEU A 105 6.64 -5.31 -7.81
CA LEU A 105 8.05 -5.26 -8.22
C LEU A 105 8.83 -6.24 -7.35
N GLN A 106 9.81 -6.91 -7.93
CA GLN A 106 10.71 -7.80 -7.20
C GLN A 106 12.14 -7.27 -7.39
N SER A 107 12.86 -7.09 -6.29
CA SER A 107 14.28 -6.74 -6.34
C SER A 107 15.12 -7.95 -6.74
N ASN A 108 16.35 -7.68 -7.17
CA ASN A 108 17.37 -8.71 -7.37
C ASN A 108 17.73 -9.45 -6.08
N LEU A 109 17.38 -8.91 -4.91
CA LEU A 109 17.65 -9.51 -3.59
C LEU A 109 16.48 -10.36 -3.08
N GLY A 110 15.49 -10.64 -3.94
CA GLY A 110 14.33 -11.46 -3.59
C GLY A 110 13.20 -10.72 -2.85
N LEU A 111 13.40 -9.45 -2.48
CA LEU A 111 12.35 -8.63 -1.84
C LEU A 111 11.24 -8.27 -2.82
N VAL A 112 9.99 -8.28 -2.34
CA VAL A 112 8.79 -7.96 -3.12
C VAL A 112 8.16 -6.67 -2.61
N TYR A 113 7.84 -5.78 -3.54
CA TYR A 113 7.17 -4.50 -3.30
C TYR A 113 5.81 -4.54 -3.97
N ASN A 114 4.74 -4.20 -3.25
CA ASN A 114 3.40 -4.10 -3.83
C ASN A 114 2.89 -2.67 -3.72
N THR A 115 2.25 -2.17 -4.77
CA THR A 115 1.60 -0.86 -4.76
C THR A 115 0.18 -1.00 -5.26
N TYR A 116 -0.77 -0.60 -4.43
CA TYR A 116 -2.20 -0.61 -4.72
C TYR A 116 -2.67 0.83 -4.92
N TYR A 117 -3.32 1.09 -6.05
CA TYR A 117 -3.94 2.36 -6.38
C TYR A 117 -5.44 2.21 -6.23
N LEU A 118 -6.04 2.95 -5.32
CA LEU A 118 -7.48 2.93 -5.07
C LEU A 118 -8.07 4.31 -5.35
N ALA A 119 -9.24 4.36 -5.99
CA ALA A 119 -9.91 5.63 -6.26
C ALA A 119 -11.42 5.52 -6.03
N VAL A 120 -12.05 6.66 -5.72
CA VAL A 120 -13.51 6.75 -5.73
C VAL A 120 -13.99 6.73 -7.20
N PRO A 121 -14.89 5.81 -7.57
CA PRO A 121 -15.39 5.68 -8.95
C PRO A 121 -16.29 6.82 -9.41
#